data_AF-A0A2E4G1A2-F1
#
_entry.id   AF-A0A2E4G1A2-F1
#
_cell.length_a   1.000
_cell.length_b   1.000
_cell.length_c   1.000
_cell.angle_alpha   90.00
_cell.angle_beta   90.00
_cell.angle_gamma   90.00
#
_symmetry.space_group_name_H-M   'P 1'
#
loop_
_entity.id
_entity.type
_entity.pdbx_description
1 polymer ?
#
loop_
_entity_poly.entity_id
_entity_poly.type
_entity_poly.pdbx_seq_one_letter_code
_entity_poly.pdbx_strand_id
1 'polypeptide(L)'
;MKKLSLVAIIALCIFGCTNTEKKEVAETFTVHAANTFDEFTEQFVEELWKINPIWASYEGYHAYDAQLPIPGEERDQEKLAFAEEWLTRLSAIDSTVLDGNDMMDYYLIHEYLGSIPFYINEFKSGEWNPSAYNLGGAFFQVLNYRQQELSERLNNISKKLEKVPSYYEAAKNIIQNPTHVHTELAIQQLKGSKKIFEEQILDSANKAHMDEAKMRTLQINVERATNAIDDYVAFLEEWLPSLETEGKSFRIGAELFEKKFKAEIQSEYSAKEIFEIAVEEKSILHDNLYRLSEMLWEKYFTAQEKPGNRLGQIRMVLDEVAQNHVHRDSFVVSIRKQIPALEAFVREKDLLTLDPDKPLIVRETPEYMRGFAGASISAPGPYDKDAETYYNVTPLDHYTDEQAESYLREYNDYTLQILNIHEAIPGHYAQLVYSNQSPSIIKSILGNGAMVEGWAVYTERMMLENEYGAGTPEIGLMYYKWNLRTVCNTILDYGIHVLNFTEEEAMQLLVKEAFQEQSEADGKWRRARLSQVQLCSYFTGYHEIRELRDTLRKTSSDFDLKKFHEEFLSYGSAPVKYIKQRMLSQAEASKMAQ
;
A
#
# COMPACT_ATOMS: atom_id res chain seq x y z
N MET A 1 24.33 46.81 -57.05
CA MET A 1 25.56 47.60 -57.27
C MET A 1 26.20 47.88 -55.93
N LYS A 2 27.51 47.56 -55.80
CA LYS A 2 28.53 48.11 -54.88
C LYS A 2 28.15 48.25 -53.38
N LYS A 3 28.72 47.39 -52.51
CA LYS A 3 30.01 47.55 -51.78
C LYS A 3 29.80 48.28 -50.43
N LEU A 4 30.10 47.62 -49.30
CA LEU A 4 31.28 47.84 -48.41
C LEU A 4 31.29 49.25 -47.78
N SER A 5 31.57 49.50 -46.49
CA SER A 5 32.22 48.76 -45.41
C SER A 5 32.40 49.73 -44.21
N LEU A 6 32.86 49.17 -43.06
CA LEU A 6 33.67 49.80 -41.99
C LEU A 6 32.96 50.85 -41.08
N VAL A 7 33.29 51.09 -39.79
CA VAL A 7 33.98 50.41 -38.65
C VAL A 7 34.08 51.46 -37.51
N ALA A 8 34.12 51.03 -36.23
CA ALA A 8 34.66 51.68 -35.01
C ALA A 8 33.97 52.96 -34.46
N ILE A 9 33.54 53.15 -33.19
CA ILE A 9 33.93 52.80 -31.79
C ILE A 9 34.13 54.14 -30.99
N ILE A 10 33.71 54.15 -29.70
CA ILE A 10 33.96 55.10 -28.56
C ILE A 10 32.92 56.24 -28.40
N ALA A 11 31.92 56.21 -27.50
CA ALA A 11 31.89 56.32 -26.01
C ALA A 11 32.22 57.76 -25.49
N LEU A 12 31.59 58.40 -24.49
CA LEU A 12 30.99 58.01 -23.19
C LEU A 12 30.11 59.21 -22.65
N CYS A 13 28.97 58.92 -21.99
CA CYS A 13 28.50 59.42 -20.66
C CYS A 13 28.20 60.93 -20.37
N ILE A 14 27.35 61.40 -19.41
CA ILE A 14 26.49 60.91 -18.29
C ILE A 14 25.29 61.91 -18.15
N PHE A 15 24.02 61.55 -17.86
CA PHE A 15 23.25 61.61 -16.57
C PHE A 15 21.77 61.71 -16.96
N GLY A 16 20.75 61.12 -16.34
CA GLY A 16 20.58 60.31 -15.14
C GLY A 16 19.08 60.35 -14.79
N CYS A 17 18.48 59.22 -14.39
CA CYS A 17 17.33 59.11 -13.47
C CYS A 17 16.94 57.62 -13.28
N THR A 18 17.21 57.14 -12.06
CA THR A 18 16.64 56.05 -11.24
C THR A 18 15.15 55.74 -11.50
N ASN A 19 14.53 54.55 -11.31
CA ASN A 19 14.67 53.32 -10.50
C ASN A 19 13.92 52.21 -11.32
N THR A 20 14.13 50.89 -11.22
CA THR A 20 14.13 50.03 -10.03
C THR A 20 14.75 48.68 -10.41
N GLU A 21 15.73 48.21 -9.65
CA GLU A 21 16.34 46.89 -9.82
C GLU A 21 15.35 45.77 -9.45
N LYS A 22 15.03 44.87 -10.39
CA LYS A 22 14.69 43.49 -10.06
C LYS A 22 16.01 42.73 -9.95
N LYS A 23 16.48 42.53 -8.72
CA LYS A 23 17.46 41.47 -8.42
C LYS A 23 16.75 40.13 -8.55
N GLU A 24 16.88 39.49 -9.71
CA GLU A 24 16.81 38.03 -9.78
C GLU A 24 18.06 37.52 -9.08
N VAL A 25 17.90 37.06 -7.84
CA VAL A 25 18.88 36.19 -7.20
C VAL A 25 18.59 34.80 -7.76
N ALA A 26 19.19 34.49 -8.91
CA ALA A 26 19.36 33.11 -9.32
C ALA A 26 20.43 32.52 -8.41
N GLU A 27 20.01 31.85 -7.33
CA GLU A 27 20.89 30.92 -6.63
C GLU A 27 21.26 29.82 -7.64
N THR A 28 22.49 29.89 -8.11
CA THR A 28 23.09 28.85 -8.94
C THR A 28 23.43 27.71 -8.00
N PHE A 29 22.50 26.74 -7.89
CA PHE A 29 22.81 25.44 -7.31
C PHE A 29 23.87 24.79 -8.21
N THR A 30 25.10 24.70 -7.70
CA THR A 30 26.15 23.90 -8.32
C THR A 30 25.73 22.43 -8.24
N VAL A 31 25.23 21.89 -9.35
CA VAL A 31 24.99 20.46 -9.54
C VAL A 31 26.34 19.75 -9.45
N HIS A 32 26.63 19.11 -8.32
CA HIS A 32 27.62 18.06 -8.30
C HIS A 32 27.04 16.87 -9.06
N ALA A 33 27.58 16.57 -10.25
CA ALA A 33 27.26 15.32 -10.93
C ALA A 33 27.64 14.16 -9.99
N ALA A 34 26.69 13.29 -9.66
CA ALA A 34 26.99 12.04 -8.98
C ALA A 34 27.93 11.23 -9.88
N ASN A 35 29.03 10.71 -9.33
CA ASN A 35 30.00 9.93 -10.08
C ASN A 35 29.58 8.45 -10.20
N THR A 36 28.62 8.01 -9.37
CA THR A 36 28.08 6.64 -9.34
C THR A 36 26.55 6.65 -9.15
N PHE A 37 25.89 5.51 -9.40
CA PHE A 37 24.46 5.33 -9.15
C PHE A 37 24.12 5.40 -7.65
N ASP A 38 24.99 4.84 -6.78
CA ASP A 38 24.86 4.94 -5.33
C ASP A 38 24.86 6.39 -4.83
N GLU A 39 25.81 7.22 -5.30
CA GLU A 39 25.85 8.65 -4.95
C GLU A 39 24.57 9.37 -5.42
N PHE A 40 24.00 8.95 -6.54
CA PHE A 40 22.73 9.48 -7.03
C PHE A 40 21.56 9.09 -6.11
N THR A 41 21.44 7.82 -5.71
CA THR A 41 20.33 7.34 -4.88
C THR A 41 20.38 7.94 -3.48
N GLU A 42 21.57 8.07 -2.88
CA GLU A 42 21.75 8.74 -1.58
C GLU A 42 21.26 10.19 -1.61
N GLN A 43 21.70 10.96 -2.62
CA GLN A 43 21.27 12.35 -2.78
C GLN A 43 19.77 12.45 -3.08
N PHE A 44 19.23 11.52 -3.91
CA PHE A 44 17.81 11.49 -4.24
C PHE A 44 16.97 11.31 -2.98
N VAL A 45 17.33 10.35 -2.14
CA VAL A 45 16.60 10.06 -0.89
C VAL A 45 16.68 11.23 0.08
N GLU A 46 17.84 11.86 0.23
CA GLU A 46 17.99 13.03 1.09
C GLU A 46 17.07 14.19 0.67
N GLU A 47 17.05 14.52 -0.62
CA GLU A 47 16.18 15.58 -1.17
C GLU A 47 14.70 15.16 -1.15
N LEU A 48 14.39 13.88 -1.39
CA LEU A 48 13.04 13.34 -1.29
C LEU A 48 12.45 13.56 0.10
N TRP A 49 13.24 13.39 1.16
CA TRP A 49 12.79 13.65 2.53
C TRP A 49 12.65 15.11 2.88
N LYS A 50 13.49 15.98 2.33
CA LYS A 50 13.34 17.44 2.49
C LYS A 50 12.00 17.90 1.96
N ILE A 51 11.63 17.43 0.77
CA ILE A 51 10.33 17.78 0.21
C ILE A 51 9.19 17.01 0.90
N ASN A 52 9.37 15.76 1.35
CA ASN A 52 8.31 14.96 1.97
C ASN A 52 8.57 14.66 3.46
N PRO A 53 8.63 15.66 4.35
CA PRO A 53 9.02 15.47 5.74
C PRO A 53 8.01 14.65 6.55
N ILE A 54 6.73 14.66 6.18
CA ILE A 54 5.73 13.78 6.82
C ILE A 54 6.01 12.32 6.47
N TRP A 55 6.23 12.02 5.19
CA TRP A 55 6.53 10.66 4.74
C TRP A 55 7.83 10.16 5.35
N ALA A 56 8.86 11.02 5.41
CA ALA A 56 10.11 10.72 6.09
C ALA A 56 9.89 10.20 7.53
N SER A 57 9.03 10.84 8.33
CA SER A 57 8.69 10.37 9.68
C SER A 57 7.98 8.99 9.68
N TYR A 58 7.17 8.67 8.67
CA TYR A 58 6.53 7.34 8.56
C TYR A 58 7.55 6.24 8.24
N GLU A 59 8.60 6.57 7.50
CA GLU A 59 9.70 5.64 7.21
C GLU A 59 10.71 5.52 8.37
N GLY A 60 10.61 6.37 9.39
CA GLY A 60 11.53 6.43 10.53
C GLY A 60 12.69 7.42 10.35
N TYR A 61 12.63 8.30 9.34
CA TYR A 61 13.60 9.38 9.14
C TYR A 61 13.12 10.70 9.76
N HIS A 62 13.57 10.97 10.98
CA HIS A 62 13.04 12.03 11.85
C HIS A 62 13.77 13.39 11.77
N ALA A 63 14.62 13.61 10.75
CA ALA A 63 15.41 14.85 10.63
C ALA A 63 14.55 16.10 10.37
N TYR A 64 13.33 15.94 9.84
CA TYR A 64 12.46 17.03 9.42
C TYR A 64 11.13 17.10 10.19
N ASP A 65 11.05 16.47 11.37
CA ASP A 65 9.81 16.33 12.15
C ASP A 65 9.12 17.64 12.52
N ALA A 66 9.87 18.74 12.63
CA ALA A 66 9.35 20.07 12.91
C ALA A 66 8.64 20.73 11.70
N GLN A 67 8.82 20.20 10.49
CA GLN A 67 8.30 20.77 9.26
C GLN A 67 6.89 20.28 8.97
N LEU A 68 6.03 21.19 8.51
CA LEU A 68 4.70 20.88 7.99
C LEU A 68 4.53 21.59 6.64
N PRO A 69 4.67 20.88 5.51
CA PRO A 69 4.41 21.44 4.20
C PRO A 69 2.95 21.88 4.10
N ILE A 70 2.72 23.13 3.71
CA ILE A 70 1.37 23.65 3.49
C ILE A 70 0.94 23.26 2.08
N PRO A 71 -0.22 22.61 1.89
CA PRO A 71 -0.69 22.23 0.56
C PRO A 71 -1.03 23.49 -0.25
N GLY A 72 -0.88 23.43 -1.58
CA GLY A 72 -1.21 24.53 -2.48
C GLY A 72 -0.33 24.56 -3.73
N GLU A 73 -0.57 25.54 -4.60
CA GLU A 73 0.09 25.65 -5.91
C GLU A 73 1.62 25.73 -5.81
N GLU A 74 2.16 26.50 -4.85
CA GLU A 74 3.61 26.59 -4.63
C GLU A 74 4.22 25.22 -4.31
N ARG A 75 3.52 24.43 -3.48
CA ARG A 75 3.95 23.09 -3.10
C ARG A 75 3.87 22.11 -4.26
N ASP A 76 2.86 22.24 -5.11
CA ASP A 76 2.72 21.43 -6.32
C ASP A 76 3.81 21.77 -7.34
N GLN A 77 4.14 23.05 -7.53
CA GLN A 77 5.25 23.50 -8.38
C GLN A 77 6.61 22.98 -7.87
N GLU A 78 6.83 22.99 -6.55
CA GLU A 78 8.04 22.42 -5.94
C GLU A 78 8.19 20.92 -6.26
N LYS A 79 7.10 20.14 -6.14
CA LYS A 79 7.11 18.70 -6.46
C LYS A 79 7.31 18.44 -7.96
N LEU A 80 6.70 19.25 -8.83
CA LEU A 80 6.88 19.14 -10.27
C LEU A 80 8.34 19.45 -10.68
N ALA A 81 8.92 20.51 -10.12
CA ALA A 81 10.31 20.88 -10.35
C ALA A 81 11.28 19.78 -9.85
N PHE A 82 11.02 19.23 -8.66
CA PHE A 82 11.75 18.07 -8.15
C PHE A 82 11.68 16.89 -9.13
N ALA A 83 10.48 16.54 -9.62
CA ALA A 83 10.33 15.44 -10.56
C ALA A 83 11.10 15.66 -11.86
N GLU A 84 11.04 16.86 -12.44
CA GLU A 84 11.74 17.23 -13.67
C GLU A 84 13.27 17.19 -13.50
N GLU A 85 13.79 17.78 -12.42
CA GLU A 85 15.22 17.77 -12.11
C GLU A 85 15.74 16.34 -11.96
N TRP A 86 15.08 15.54 -11.13
CA TRP A 86 15.56 14.21 -10.79
C TRP A 86 15.38 13.22 -11.94
N LEU A 87 14.36 13.36 -12.79
CA LEU A 87 14.26 12.58 -14.03
C LEU A 87 15.37 12.94 -15.02
N THR A 88 15.72 14.22 -15.13
CA THR A 88 16.82 14.68 -15.98
C THR A 88 18.15 14.10 -15.51
N ARG A 89 18.40 14.13 -14.20
CA ARG A 89 19.60 13.54 -13.60
C ARG A 89 19.64 12.03 -13.74
N LEU A 90 18.52 11.34 -13.50
CA LEU A 90 18.40 9.89 -13.67
C LEU A 90 18.69 9.47 -15.12
N SER A 91 18.14 10.21 -16.09
CA SER A 91 18.32 9.93 -17.53
C SER A 91 19.76 10.13 -18.02
N ALA A 92 20.60 10.83 -17.25
CA ALA A 92 22.02 10.98 -17.55
C ALA A 92 22.87 9.77 -17.12
N ILE A 93 22.29 8.84 -16.35
CA ILE A 93 22.94 7.61 -15.91
C ILE A 93 22.85 6.58 -17.05
N ASP A 94 23.98 6.00 -17.43
CA ASP A 94 24.00 4.91 -18.40
C ASP A 94 23.39 3.65 -17.77
N SER A 95 22.12 3.38 -18.07
CA SER A 95 21.41 2.23 -17.51
C SER A 95 21.95 0.88 -18.01
N THR A 96 22.81 0.85 -19.05
CA THR A 96 23.34 -0.40 -19.61
C THR A 96 24.46 -1.01 -18.77
N VAL A 97 25.04 -0.23 -17.86
CA VAL A 97 26.11 -0.68 -16.95
C VAL A 97 25.61 -1.00 -15.53
N LEU A 98 24.33 -0.77 -15.25
CA LEU A 98 23.73 -1.09 -13.95
C LEU A 98 23.57 -2.59 -13.76
N ASP A 99 23.78 -3.06 -12.54
CA ASP A 99 23.52 -4.45 -12.19
C ASP A 99 22.01 -4.71 -12.03
N GLY A 100 21.64 -5.96 -11.70
CA GLY A 100 20.24 -6.34 -11.57
C GLY A 100 19.47 -5.61 -10.47
N ASN A 101 20.13 -5.24 -9.37
CA ASN A 101 19.50 -4.55 -8.25
C ASN A 101 19.42 -3.04 -8.51
N ASP A 102 20.49 -2.43 -8.98
CA ASP A 102 20.54 -1.00 -9.32
C ASP A 102 19.52 -0.67 -10.42
N MET A 103 19.34 -1.58 -11.37
CA MET A 103 18.33 -1.40 -12.42
C MET A 103 16.90 -1.38 -11.86
N MET A 104 16.61 -2.15 -10.81
CA MET A 104 15.28 -2.11 -10.15
C MET A 104 15.06 -0.76 -9.47
N ASP A 105 16.06 -0.25 -8.77
CA ASP A 105 16.02 1.06 -8.14
C ASP A 105 15.84 2.18 -9.18
N TYR A 106 16.56 2.09 -10.30
CA TYR A 106 16.40 3.01 -11.42
C TYR A 106 14.95 3.06 -11.90
N TYR A 107 14.32 1.89 -12.12
CA TYR A 107 12.93 1.82 -12.56
C TYR A 107 11.95 2.35 -11.52
N LEU A 108 12.16 2.04 -10.23
CA LEU A 108 11.31 2.54 -9.15
C LEU A 108 11.35 4.08 -9.05
N ILE A 109 12.54 4.68 -9.12
CA ILE A 109 12.70 6.13 -9.10
C ILE A 109 12.05 6.74 -10.35
N HIS A 110 12.31 6.18 -11.53
CA HIS A 110 11.75 6.66 -12.79
C HIS A 110 10.21 6.68 -12.77
N GLU A 111 9.59 5.57 -12.34
CA GLU A 111 8.13 5.45 -12.32
C GLU A 111 7.51 6.34 -11.23
N TYR A 112 8.13 6.43 -10.04
CA TYR A 112 7.69 7.35 -9.00
C TYR A 112 7.67 8.80 -9.50
N LEU A 113 8.80 9.29 -10.03
CA LEU A 113 8.92 10.65 -10.52
C LEU A 113 7.99 10.91 -11.71
N GLY A 114 7.87 9.94 -12.62
CA GLY A 114 6.96 10.01 -13.77
C GLY A 114 5.47 10.05 -13.39
N SER A 115 5.11 9.56 -12.20
CA SER A 115 3.73 9.60 -11.70
C SER A 115 3.33 10.95 -11.09
N ILE A 116 4.29 11.77 -10.66
CA ILE A 116 4.03 13.03 -9.95
C ILE A 116 3.15 14.00 -10.79
N PRO A 117 3.46 14.24 -12.09
CA PRO A 117 2.63 15.10 -12.92
C PRO A 117 1.18 14.60 -13.07
N PHE A 118 0.96 13.29 -13.14
CA PHE A 118 -0.38 12.73 -13.19
C PHE A 118 -1.17 13.06 -11.91
N TYR A 119 -0.57 12.84 -10.74
CA TYR A 119 -1.26 13.11 -9.48
C TYR A 119 -1.59 14.59 -9.26
N ILE A 120 -0.68 15.48 -9.65
CA ILE A 120 -0.83 16.94 -9.48
C ILE A 120 -1.75 17.55 -10.53
N ASN A 121 -1.54 17.23 -11.82
CA ASN A 121 -2.21 17.96 -12.91
C ASN A 121 -3.53 17.31 -13.35
N GLU A 122 -3.68 15.99 -13.15
CA GLU A 122 -4.80 15.24 -13.71
C GLU A 122 -5.69 14.61 -12.63
N PHE A 123 -5.11 13.83 -11.69
CA PHE A 123 -5.89 13.14 -10.67
C PHE A 123 -6.44 14.08 -9.61
N LYS A 124 -5.64 15.06 -9.18
CA LYS A 124 -6.06 16.20 -8.35
C LYS A 124 -6.86 15.80 -7.10
N SER A 125 -6.44 14.74 -6.42
CA SER A 125 -7.17 14.24 -5.24
C SER A 125 -7.29 15.27 -4.13
N GLY A 126 -6.35 16.23 -4.04
CA GLY A 126 -6.45 17.35 -3.10
C GLY A 126 -7.72 18.20 -3.28
N GLU A 127 -8.27 18.29 -4.49
CA GLU A 127 -9.48 19.07 -4.75
C GLU A 127 -10.74 18.34 -4.26
N TRP A 128 -10.83 17.02 -4.44
CA TRP A 128 -12.09 16.29 -4.24
C TRP A 128 -12.10 15.27 -3.08
N ASN A 129 -10.95 15.03 -2.43
CA ASN A 129 -10.81 14.11 -1.29
C ASN A 129 -10.41 14.87 -0.01
N PRO A 130 -11.39 15.35 0.78
CA PRO A 130 -11.10 16.03 2.05
C PRO A 130 -10.38 15.16 3.08
N SER A 131 -10.48 13.82 3.00
CA SER A 131 -9.85 12.91 3.97
C SER A 131 -8.32 12.87 3.84
N ALA A 132 -7.76 13.35 2.73
CA ALA A 132 -6.33 13.52 2.57
C ALA A 132 -5.74 14.59 3.53
N TYR A 133 -6.58 15.48 4.08
CA TYR A 133 -6.18 16.53 5.01
C TYR A 133 -6.39 16.12 6.46
N ASN A 134 -5.64 15.10 6.91
CA ASN A 134 -5.65 14.65 8.30
C ASN A 134 -4.23 14.55 8.86
N LEU A 135 -3.91 15.40 9.84
CA LEU A 135 -2.59 15.46 10.46
C LEU A 135 -2.39 14.49 11.63
N GLY A 136 -3.43 13.79 12.09
CA GLY A 136 -3.37 12.92 13.28
C GLY A 136 -2.19 11.95 13.22
N GLY A 137 -2.09 11.19 12.13
CA GLY A 137 -0.99 10.25 11.93
C GLY A 137 0.39 10.93 11.87
N ALA A 138 0.49 12.10 11.24
CA ALA A 138 1.74 12.85 11.13
C ALA A 138 2.29 13.37 12.47
N PHE A 139 1.44 13.57 13.47
CA PHE A 139 1.84 13.88 14.85
C PHE A 139 2.06 12.61 15.68
N PHE A 140 1.23 11.59 15.48
CA PHE A 140 1.36 10.30 16.15
C PHE A 140 2.72 9.65 15.90
N GLN A 141 3.21 9.66 14.65
CA GLN A 141 4.52 9.08 14.32
C GLN A 141 5.66 9.73 15.11
N VAL A 142 5.72 11.07 15.12
CA VAL A 142 6.73 11.83 15.87
C VAL A 142 6.59 11.60 17.38
N LEU A 143 5.37 11.55 17.91
CA LEU A 143 5.12 11.34 19.34
C LEU A 143 5.49 9.92 19.81
N ASN A 144 5.54 8.92 18.93
CA ASN A 144 5.79 7.53 19.30
C ASN A 144 7.17 7.01 18.90
N TYR A 145 7.98 7.78 18.18
CA TYR A 145 9.36 7.39 17.86
C TYR A 145 10.25 7.34 19.11
N ARG A 146 10.59 6.14 19.59
CA ARG A 146 11.25 5.97 20.89
C ARG A 146 12.76 6.14 20.88
N GLN A 147 13.39 6.16 19.70
CA GLN A 147 14.84 6.31 19.59
C GLN A 147 15.32 7.76 19.76
N GLN A 148 14.42 8.74 19.70
CA GLN A 148 14.71 10.14 19.99
C GLN A 148 14.14 10.54 21.35
N GLU A 149 14.87 11.41 22.05
CA GLU A 149 14.48 11.90 23.37
C GLU A 149 13.10 12.58 23.34
N LEU A 150 12.27 12.28 24.34
CA LEU A 150 10.89 12.79 24.39
C LEU A 150 10.84 14.32 24.37
N SER A 151 11.76 14.99 25.04
CA SER A 151 11.85 16.45 25.03
C SER A 151 12.15 17.03 23.65
N GLU A 152 12.95 16.34 22.84
CA GLU A 152 13.27 16.77 21.48
C GLU A 152 12.07 16.61 20.54
N ARG A 153 11.40 15.44 20.61
CA ARG A 153 10.17 15.16 19.88
C ARG A 153 9.09 16.19 20.18
N LEU A 154 8.91 16.52 21.45
CA LEU A 154 7.94 17.54 21.87
C LEU A 154 8.31 18.96 21.37
N ASN A 155 9.60 19.31 21.26
CA ASN A 155 10.00 20.58 20.65
C ASN A 155 9.67 20.61 19.15
N ASN A 156 9.89 19.50 18.44
CA ASN A 156 9.55 19.38 17.01
C ASN A 156 8.04 19.46 16.81
N ILE A 157 7.27 18.72 17.62
CA ILE A 157 5.80 18.78 17.64
C ILE A 157 5.31 20.22 17.88
N SER A 158 5.87 20.92 18.87
CA SER A 158 5.45 22.29 19.18
C SER A 158 5.63 23.24 17.98
N LYS A 159 6.77 23.15 17.26
CA LYS A 159 7.03 23.92 16.04
C LYS A 159 6.08 23.53 14.90
N LYS A 160 5.83 22.22 14.72
CA LYS A 160 4.92 21.70 13.70
C LYS A 160 3.48 22.19 13.93
N LEU A 161 3.03 22.24 15.19
CA LEU A 161 1.69 22.73 15.57
C LEU A 161 1.45 24.19 15.14
N GLU A 162 2.48 25.05 15.12
CA GLU A 162 2.34 26.46 14.70
C GLU A 162 1.81 26.60 13.28
N LYS A 163 2.05 25.59 12.43
CA LYS A 163 1.65 25.56 11.01
C LYS A 163 0.28 24.95 10.77
N VAL A 164 -0.30 24.26 11.76
CA VAL A 164 -1.58 23.55 11.62
C VAL A 164 -2.73 24.47 11.18
N PRO A 165 -2.90 25.69 11.75
CA PRO A 165 -3.94 26.59 11.26
C PRO A 165 -3.80 26.92 9.77
N SER A 166 -2.59 27.28 9.32
CA SER A 166 -2.33 27.57 7.91
C SER A 166 -2.55 26.37 6.99
N TYR A 167 -2.27 25.16 7.48
CA TYR A 167 -2.52 23.92 6.73
C TYR A 167 -4.01 23.72 6.44
N TYR A 168 -4.87 23.87 7.45
CA TYR A 168 -6.31 23.70 7.30
C TYR A 168 -6.98 24.85 6.54
N GLU A 169 -6.47 26.09 6.69
CA GLU A 169 -6.90 27.20 5.82
C GLU A 169 -6.57 26.92 4.35
N ALA A 170 -5.37 26.42 4.06
CA ALA A 170 -5.01 26.04 2.70
C ALA A 170 -5.89 24.89 2.18
N ALA A 171 -6.16 23.87 2.99
CA ALA A 171 -7.07 22.79 2.63
C ALA A 171 -8.46 23.31 2.23
N LYS A 172 -9.07 24.21 3.03
CA LYS A 172 -10.37 24.83 2.69
C LYS A 172 -10.36 25.55 1.34
N ASN A 173 -9.25 26.20 0.97
CA ASN A 173 -9.11 26.91 -0.30
C ASN A 173 -8.89 25.98 -1.51
N ILE A 174 -8.31 24.81 -1.29
CA ILE A 174 -8.01 23.83 -2.35
C ILE A 174 -9.23 22.97 -2.68
N ILE A 175 -10.00 22.57 -1.67
CA ILE A 175 -11.11 21.64 -1.86
C ILE A 175 -12.19 22.29 -2.74
N GLN A 176 -12.52 21.59 -3.81
CA GLN A 176 -13.50 22.00 -4.81
C GLN A 176 -14.30 20.77 -5.24
N ASN A 177 -15.63 20.87 -5.12
CA ASN A 177 -16.56 19.80 -5.50
C ASN A 177 -16.14 18.41 -4.96
N PRO A 178 -16.08 18.23 -3.63
CA PRO A 178 -15.64 16.97 -3.05
C PRO A 178 -16.69 15.88 -3.24
N THR A 179 -16.25 14.64 -3.07
CA THR A 179 -17.17 13.51 -3.02
C THR A 179 -17.80 13.40 -1.63
N HIS A 180 -19.05 12.95 -1.56
CA HIS A 180 -19.73 12.72 -0.29
C HIS A 180 -18.94 11.78 0.65
N VAL A 181 -18.57 10.59 0.16
CA VAL A 181 -17.95 9.54 0.99
C VAL A 181 -16.60 9.93 1.58
N HIS A 182 -15.77 10.67 0.85
CA HIS A 182 -14.50 11.14 1.36
C HIS A 182 -14.66 12.30 2.35
N THR A 183 -15.73 13.08 2.20
CA THR A 183 -16.09 14.15 3.15
C THR A 183 -16.58 13.56 4.49
N GLU A 184 -17.45 12.55 4.44
CA GLU A 184 -17.86 11.78 5.62
C GLU A 184 -16.66 11.15 6.33
N LEU A 185 -15.76 10.53 5.58
CA LEU A 185 -14.56 9.92 6.12
C LEU A 185 -13.67 10.96 6.81
N ALA A 186 -13.47 12.13 6.18
CA ALA A 186 -12.68 13.21 6.76
C ALA A 186 -13.24 13.67 8.12
N ILE A 187 -14.54 13.94 8.19
CA ILE A 187 -15.22 14.35 9.43
C ILE A 187 -15.05 13.28 10.50
N GLN A 188 -15.28 12.00 10.15
CA GLN A 188 -15.11 10.89 11.08
C GLN A 188 -13.68 10.80 11.62
N GLN A 189 -12.68 10.83 10.73
CA GLN A 189 -11.28 10.67 11.10
C GLN A 189 -10.73 11.85 11.88
N LEU A 190 -11.11 13.09 11.54
CA LEU A 190 -10.65 14.30 12.24
C LEU A 190 -11.15 14.33 13.68
N LYS A 191 -12.43 13.98 13.90
CA LYS A 191 -13.00 13.84 15.26
C LYS A 191 -12.23 12.82 16.11
N GLY A 192 -11.82 11.70 15.52
CA GLY A 192 -10.99 10.71 16.20
C GLY A 192 -9.55 11.18 16.45
N SER A 193 -8.95 11.83 15.46
CA SER A 193 -7.55 12.29 15.47
C SER A 193 -7.31 13.43 16.47
N LYS A 194 -8.35 14.21 16.79
CA LYS A 194 -8.28 15.33 17.75
C LYS A 194 -7.71 14.93 19.12
N LYS A 195 -7.99 13.71 19.58
CA LYS A 195 -7.49 13.17 20.86
C LYS A 195 -5.96 13.13 20.95
N ILE A 196 -5.27 12.97 19.82
CA ILE A 196 -3.80 13.01 19.79
C ILE A 196 -3.31 14.39 20.27
N PHE A 197 -3.99 15.44 19.84
CA PHE A 197 -3.65 16.83 20.15
C PHE A 197 -4.05 17.22 21.58
N GLU A 198 -5.28 16.93 21.97
CA GLU A 198 -5.85 17.38 23.26
C GLU A 198 -5.35 16.56 24.46
N GLU A 199 -5.03 15.28 24.25
CA GLU A 199 -4.67 14.37 25.34
C GLU A 199 -3.21 13.92 25.22
N GLN A 200 -2.87 13.18 24.16
CA GLN A 200 -1.60 12.44 24.10
C GLN A 200 -0.36 13.33 24.12
N ILE A 201 -0.38 14.45 23.38
CA ILE A 201 0.73 15.41 23.35
C ILE A 201 0.93 16.05 24.73
N LEU A 202 -0.15 16.51 25.37
CA LEU A 202 -0.07 17.18 26.67
C LEU A 202 0.33 16.22 27.79
N ASP A 203 -0.19 15.00 27.80
CA ASP A 203 0.21 13.94 28.73
C ASP A 203 1.70 13.62 28.60
N SER A 204 2.20 13.55 27.37
CA SER A 204 3.61 13.30 27.10
C SER A 204 4.49 14.46 27.56
N ALA A 205 4.04 15.71 27.39
CA ALA A 205 4.75 16.88 27.90
C ALA A 205 4.80 16.93 29.44
N ASN A 206 3.72 16.55 30.11
CA ASN A 206 3.68 16.41 31.56
C ASN A 206 4.65 15.32 32.05
N LYS A 207 4.67 14.16 31.38
CA LYS A 207 5.62 13.06 31.69
C LYS A 207 7.08 13.45 31.48
N ALA A 208 7.35 14.31 30.50
CA ALA A 208 8.69 14.84 30.24
C ALA A 208 9.14 15.91 31.24
N HIS A 209 8.28 16.29 32.21
CA HIS A 209 8.51 17.42 33.11
C HIS A 209 8.92 18.70 32.36
N MET A 210 8.20 18.99 31.27
CA MET A 210 8.49 20.14 30.43
C MET A 210 8.46 21.44 31.24
N ASP A 211 9.42 22.33 30.96
CA ASP A 211 9.50 23.68 31.53
C ASP A 211 8.18 24.46 31.34
N GLU A 212 7.78 25.23 32.36
CA GLU A 212 6.48 25.92 32.39
C GLU A 212 6.26 26.85 31.19
N ALA A 213 7.30 27.55 30.73
CA ALA A 213 7.18 28.45 29.59
C ALA A 213 6.96 27.66 28.29
N LYS A 214 7.71 26.56 28.09
CA LYS A 214 7.53 25.66 26.95
C LYS A 214 6.18 24.97 26.98
N MET A 215 5.73 24.52 28.15
CA MET A 215 4.41 23.89 28.34
C MET A 215 3.30 24.87 27.96
N ARG A 216 3.40 26.13 28.39
CA ARG A 216 2.44 27.18 28.02
C ARG A 216 2.40 27.43 26.51
N THR A 217 3.55 27.51 25.84
CA THR A 217 3.62 27.63 24.38
C THR A 217 2.98 26.41 23.70
N LEU A 218 3.28 25.21 24.16
CA LEU A 218 2.71 23.97 23.62
C LEU A 218 1.19 23.96 23.77
N GLN A 219 0.65 24.31 24.94
CA GLN A 219 -0.79 24.40 25.19
C GLN A 219 -1.48 25.39 24.24
N ILE A 220 -0.90 26.57 24.03
CA ILE A 220 -1.43 27.57 23.07
C ILE A 220 -1.43 27.00 21.65
N ASN A 221 -0.34 26.33 21.25
CA ASN A 221 -0.24 25.74 19.91
C ASN A 221 -1.21 24.57 19.72
N VAL A 222 -1.43 23.74 20.75
CA VAL A 222 -2.45 22.68 20.76
C VAL A 222 -3.84 23.28 20.62
N GLU A 223 -4.19 24.30 21.41
CA GLU A 223 -5.49 24.97 21.34
C GLU A 223 -5.74 25.59 19.95
N ARG A 224 -4.73 26.22 19.35
CA ARG A 224 -4.84 26.76 17.98
C ARG A 224 -5.03 25.65 16.94
N ALA A 225 -4.33 24.53 17.09
CA ALA A 225 -4.45 23.40 16.18
C ALA A 225 -5.83 22.74 16.29
N THR A 226 -6.35 22.53 17.50
CA THR A 226 -7.65 21.90 17.73
C THR A 226 -8.80 22.79 17.27
N ASN A 227 -8.71 24.11 17.49
CA ASN A 227 -9.67 25.07 16.93
C ASN A 227 -9.66 25.06 15.40
N ALA A 228 -8.49 24.96 14.75
CA ALA A 228 -8.41 24.85 13.30
C ALA A 228 -9.00 23.54 12.76
N ILE A 229 -8.83 22.43 13.49
CA ILE A 229 -9.47 21.15 13.17
C ILE A 229 -10.99 21.27 13.29
N ASP A 230 -11.50 21.86 14.37
CA ASP A 230 -12.94 22.05 14.58
C ASP A 230 -13.55 22.94 13.50
N ASP A 231 -12.88 24.03 13.14
CA ASP A 231 -13.30 24.93 12.07
C ASP A 231 -13.33 24.23 10.70
N TYR A 232 -12.32 23.42 10.39
CA TYR A 232 -12.32 22.61 9.17
C TYR A 232 -13.41 21.54 9.16
N VAL A 233 -13.66 20.87 10.29
CA VAL A 233 -14.77 19.92 10.42
C VAL A 233 -16.11 20.62 10.21
N ALA A 234 -16.33 21.79 10.81
CA ALA A 234 -17.55 22.56 10.63
C ALA A 234 -17.76 22.97 9.16
N PHE A 235 -16.68 23.40 8.47
CA PHE A 235 -16.70 23.68 7.04
C PHE A 235 -17.16 22.47 6.21
N LEU A 236 -16.65 21.27 6.50
CA LEU A 236 -17.06 20.05 5.81
C LEU A 236 -18.50 19.62 6.15
N GLU A 237 -18.91 19.76 7.41
CA GLU A 237 -20.27 19.45 7.87
C GLU A 237 -21.33 20.37 7.24
N GLU A 238 -21.00 21.62 6.96
CA GLU A 238 -21.88 22.55 6.24
C GLU A 238 -22.13 22.08 4.80
N TRP A 239 -21.11 21.53 4.14
CA TRP A 239 -21.22 21.03 2.77
C TRP A 239 -21.91 19.66 2.68
N LEU A 240 -21.69 18.79 3.66
CA LEU A 240 -22.07 17.38 3.59
C LEU A 240 -23.51 17.12 3.09
N PRO A 241 -24.56 17.84 3.55
CA PRO A 241 -25.93 17.60 3.11
C PRO A 241 -26.17 17.82 1.61
N SER A 242 -25.46 18.76 0.95
CA SER A 242 -25.66 19.00 -0.49
C SER A 242 -24.88 18.01 -1.36
N LEU A 243 -23.81 17.41 -0.83
CA LEU A 243 -22.94 16.50 -1.58
C LEU A 243 -23.62 15.18 -1.95
N GLU A 244 -24.71 14.79 -1.27
CA GLU A 244 -25.50 13.61 -1.66
C GLU A 244 -26.06 13.72 -3.08
N THR A 245 -26.43 14.93 -3.51
CA THR A 245 -27.04 15.17 -4.82
C THR A 245 -26.17 15.98 -5.79
N GLU A 246 -25.32 16.86 -5.26
CA GLU A 246 -24.52 17.80 -6.08
C GLU A 246 -23.03 17.48 -6.09
N GLY A 247 -22.57 16.59 -5.19
CA GLY A 247 -21.17 16.25 -5.05
C GLY A 247 -20.60 15.48 -6.23
N LYS A 248 -19.27 15.54 -6.39
CA LYS A 248 -18.56 14.72 -7.37
C LYS A 248 -18.79 13.24 -7.07
N SER A 249 -19.01 12.46 -8.12
CA SER A 249 -19.02 10.99 -8.02
C SER A 249 -17.69 10.47 -7.49
N PHE A 250 -17.73 9.46 -6.62
CA PHE A 250 -16.54 8.72 -6.18
C PHE A 250 -15.94 7.84 -7.28
N ARG A 251 -16.67 7.63 -8.38
CA ARG A 251 -16.21 6.85 -9.53
C ARG A 251 -15.31 7.71 -10.38
N ILE A 252 -14.06 7.28 -10.56
CA ILE A 252 -13.05 8.10 -11.26
C ILE A 252 -13.09 8.00 -12.79
N GLY A 253 -13.81 7.00 -13.34
CA GLY A 253 -13.93 6.79 -14.78
C GLY A 253 -12.73 6.08 -15.40
N ALA A 254 -12.91 5.57 -16.63
CA ALA A 254 -11.94 4.72 -17.32
C ALA A 254 -10.54 5.34 -17.46
N GLU A 255 -10.47 6.62 -17.89
CA GLU A 255 -9.19 7.26 -18.20
C GLU A 255 -8.31 7.44 -16.96
N LEU A 256 -8.88 7.96 -15.87
CA LEU A 256 -8.14 8.11 -14.62
C LEU A 256 -7.83 6.75 -13.98
N PHE A 257 -8.72 5.77 -14.11
CA PHE A 257 -8.49 4.42 -13.59
C PHE A 257 -7.30 3.75 -14.27
N GLU A 258 -7.21 3.80 -15.61
CA GLU A 258 -6.08 3.23 -16.36
C GLU A 258 -4.75 3.93 -16.03
N LYS A 259 -4.74 5.27 -15.95
CA LYS A 259 -3.53 6.03 -15.59
C LYS A 259 -3.07 5.71 -14.16
N LYS A 260 -4.01 5.65 -13.21
CA LYS A 260 -3.72 5.30 -11.81
C LYS A 260 -3.27 3.83 -11.69
N PHE A 261 -3.90 2.92 -12.44
CA PHE A 261 -3.51 1.51 -12.51
C PHE A 261 -2.07 1.35 -12.99
N LYS A 262 -1.71 2.04 -14.07
CA LYS A 262 -0.33 2.07 -14.55
C LYS A 262 0.65 2.61 -13.51
N ALA A 263 0.29 3.69 -12.83
CA ALA A 263 1.16 4.34 -11.84
C ALA A 263 1.38 3.49 -10.57
N GLU A 264 0.36 2.79 -10.09
CA GLU A 264 0.44 2.06 -8.80
C GLU A 264 0.74 0.57 -8.95
N ILE A 265 0.13 -0.09 -9.94
CA ILE A 265 0.33 -1.53 -10.14
C ILE A 265 1.59 -1.76 -10.94
N GLN A 266 1.87 -0.88 -11.92
CA GLN A 266 3.02 -0.98 -12.82
C GLN A 266 3.07 -2.33 -13.55
N SER A 267 1.90 -2.87 -13.87
CA SER A 267 1.71 -4.12 -14.61
C SER A 267 2.17 -4.00 -16.06
N GLU A 268 2.46 -5.13 -16.71
CA GLU A 268 2.60 -5.20 -18.17
C GLU A 268 1.25 -5.13 -18.90
N TYR A 269 0.16 -5.36 -18.18
CA TYR A 269 -1.22 -5.32 -18.68
C TYR A 269 -1.90 -3.98 -18.39
N SER A 270 -2.93 -3.67 -19.17
CA SER A 270 -3.92 -2.64 -18.83
C SER A 270 -4.89 -3.10 -17.74
N ALA A 271 -5.55 -2.16 -17.08
CA ALA A 271 -6.57 -2.50 -16.08
C ALA A 271 -7.72 -3.29 -16.69
N LYS A 272 -8.12 -2.95 -17.93
CA LYS A 272 -9.13 -3.67 -18.67
C LYS A 272 -8.75 -5.13 -18.97
N GLU A 273 -7.51 -5.39 -19.40
CA GLU A 273 -7.05 -6.76 -19.66
C GLU A 273 -7.07 -7.60 -18.38
N ILE A 274 -6.60 -7.03 -17.27
CA ILE A 274 -6.66 -7.71 -15.96
C ILE A 274 -8.10 -7.95 -15.49
N PHE A 275 -9.03 -7.02 -15.75
CA PHE A 275 -10.45 -7.24 -15.50
C PHE A 275 -11.00 -8.42 -16.31
N GLU A 276 -10.69 -8.50 -17.60
CA GLU A 276 -11.15 -9.60 -18.47
C GLU A 276 -10.58 -10.94 -18.01
N ILE A 277 -9.28 -10.98 -17.65
CA ILE A 277 -8.62 -12.15 -17.08
C ILE A 277 -9.27 -12.55 -15.74
N ALA A 278 -9.63 -11.58 -14.89
CA ALA A 278 -10.28 -11.85 -13.61
C ALA A 278 -11.68 -12.47 -13.80
N VAL A 279 -12.45 -12.00 -14.78
CA VAL A 279 -13.76 -12.58 -15.12
C VAL A 279 -13.63 -14.04 -15.55
N GLU A 280 -12.61 -14.36 -16.34
CA GLU A 280 -12.34 -15.72 -16.78
C GLU A 280 -11.85 -16.62 -15.63
N GLU A 281 -10.92 -16.14 -14.81
CA GLU A 281 -10.43 -16.86 -13.63
C GLU A 281 -11.57 -17.13 -12.63
N LYS A 282 -12.50 -16.19 -12.42
CA LYS A 282 -13.71 -16.41 -11.59
C LYS A 282 -14.50 -17.63 -12.05
N SER A 283 -14.67 -17.82 -13.37
CA SER A 283 -15.36 -18.99 -13.92
C SER A 283 -14.61 -20.29 -13.60
N ILE A 284 -13.28 -20.29 -13.74
CA ILE A 284 -12.42 -21.43 -13.43
C ILE A 284 -12.50 -21.78 -11.93
N LEU A 285 -12.54 -20.78 -11.05
CA LEU A 285 -12.68 -20.99 -9.61
C LEU A 285 -14.05 -21.56 -9.25
N HIS A 286 -15.12 -21.09 -9.90
CA HIS A 286 -16.44 -21.72 -9.77
C HIS A 286 -16.43 -23.19 -10.20
N ASP A 287 -15.72 -23.55 -11.27
CA ASP A 287 -15.48 -24.94 -11.75
C ASP A 287 -14.83 -25.82 -10.69
N ASN A 288 -13.77 -25.32 -10.08
CA ASN A 288 -13.11 -26.03 -9.01
C ASN A 288 -13.98 -26.17 -7.75
N LEU A 289 -14.67 -25.12 -7.34
CA LEU A 289 -15.57 -25.15 -6.18
C LEU A 289 -16.72 -26.12 -6.39
N TYR A 290 -17.34 -26.14 -7.57
CA TYR A 290 -18.44 -27.06 -7.84
C TYR A 290 -17.98 -28.52 -7.84
N ARG A 291 -16.81 -28.81 -8.44
CA ARG A 291 -16.25 -30.15 -8.42
C ARG A 291 -15.99 -30.63 -6.99
N LEU A 292 -15.43 -29.77 -6.13
CA LEU A 292 -15.19 -30.11 -4.73
C LEU A 292 -16.49 -30.22 -3.92
N SER A 293 -17.48 -29.37 -4.20
CA SER A 293 -18.79 -29.47 -3.53
C SER A 293 -19.52 -30.76 -3.91
N GLU A 294 -19.38 -31.23 -5.15
CA GLU A 294 -19.85 -32.56 -5.57
C GLU A 294 -19.17 -33.69 -4.79
N MET A 295 -17.84 -33.63 -4.66
CA MET A 295 -17.05 -34.63 -3.93
C MET A 295 -17.38 -34.68 -2.43
N LEU A 296 -17.68 -33.53 -1.84
CA LEU A 296 -17.95 -33.38 -0.41
C LEU A 296 -19.43 -33.58 -0.05
N TRP A 297 -20.34 -33.58 -1.04
CA TRP A 297 -21.78 -33.56 -0.77
C TRP A 297 -22.24 -34.69 0.14
N GLU A 298 -21.95 -35.95 -0.23
CA GLU A 298 -22.41 -37.12 0.52
C GLU A 298 -21.77 -37.25 1.91
N LYS A 299 -20.61 -36.61 2.13
CA LYS A 299 -19.94 -36.56 3.43
C LYS A 299 -20.75 -35.72 4.43
N TYR A 300 -21.34 -34.63 3.97
CA TYR A 300 -21.97 -33.63 4.83
C TYR A 300 -23.51 -33.66 4.78
N PHE A 301 -24.09 -34.06 3.65
CA PHE A 301 -25.53 -34.04 3.40
C PHE A 301 -26.02 -35.44 3.05
N THR A 302 -26.67 -36.09 4.01
CA THR A 302 -27.23 -37.44 3.83
C THR A 302 -28.74 -37.45 3.59
N ALA A 303 -29.45 -36.38 4.00
CA ALA A 303 -30.89 -36.27 3.88
C ALA A 303 -31.36 -35.11 2.98
N GLN A 304 -30.48 -34.14 2.74
CA GLN A 304 -30.79 -32.95 1.94
C GLN A 304 -30.56 -33.23 0.45
N GLU A 305 -31.50 -32.79 -0.38
CA GLU A 305 -31.34 -32.83 -1.83
C GLU A 305 -30.40 -31.72 -2.30
N LYS A 306 -29.62 -32.00 -3.35
CA LYS A 306 -28.78 -30.99 -4.00
C LYS A 306 -29.65 -29.86 -4.53
N PRO A 307 -29.30 -28.59 -4.30
CA PRO A 307 -30.03 -27.49 -4.90
C PRO A 307 -29.85 -27.57 -6.43
N GLY A 308 -30.92 -27.32 -7.18
CA GLY A 308 -30.88 -27.37 -8.65
C GLY A 308 -30.01 -26.31 -9.34
N ASN A 309 -29.27 -25.50 -8.57
CA ASN A 309 -28.33 -24.52 -9.08
C ASN A 309 -26.95 -24.68 -8.41
N ARG A 310 -25.92 -24.50 -9.23
CA ARG A 310 -24.52 -24.71 -8.90
C ARG A 310 -24.02 -23.86 -7.72
N LEU A 311 -24.30 -22.55 -7.74
CA LEU A 311 -23.82 -21.63 -6.70
C LEU A 311 -24.47 -21.94 -5.34
N GLY A 312 -25.75 -22.32 -5.34
CA GLY A 312 -26.44 -22.78 -4.14
C GLY A 312 -25.78 -24.01 -3.53
N GLN A 313 -25.34 -24.96 -4.35
CA GLN A 313 -24.66 -26.17 -3.86
C GLN A 313 -23.32 -25.83 -3.23
N ILE A 314 -22.52 -25.00 -3.92
CA ILE A 314 -21.23 -24.53 -3.41
C ILE A 314 -21.43 -23.83 -2.07
N ARG A 315 -22.39 -22.90 -1.98
CA ARG A 315 -22.72 -22.18 -0.75
C ARG A 315 -23.04 -23.13 0.40
N MET A 316 -23.93 -24.10 0.19
CA MET A 316 -24.30 -25.05 1.24
C MET A 316 -23.10 -25.83 1.79
N VAL A 317 -22.23 -26.34 0.90
CA VAL A 317 -21.04 -27.07 1.33
C VAL A 317 -20.04 -26.15 2.04
N LEU A 318 -19.81 -24.93 1.54
CA LEU A 318 -18.95 -23.95 2.19
C LEU A 318 -19.44 -23.62 3.59
N ASP A 319 -20.74 -23.36 3.76
CA ASP A 319 -21.34 -22.98 5.03
C ASP A 319 -21.23 -24.10 6.07
N GLU A 320 -21.32 -25.37 5.64
CA GLU A 320 -21.15 -26.54 6.50
C GLU A 320 -19.68 -26.74 6.88
N VAL A 321 -18.76 -26.68 5.91
CA VAL A 321 -17.31 -26.80 6.16
C VAL A 321 -16.82 -25.69 7.10
N ALA A 322 -17.38 -24.48 6.98
CA ALA A 322 -17.04 -23.32 7.80
C ALA A 322 -17.42 -23.46 9.29
N GLN A 323 -18.28 -24.41 9.66
CA GLN A 323 -18.60 -24.68 11.07
C GLN A 323 -17.43 -25.32 11.83
N ASN A 324 -16.45 -25.88 11.12
CA ASN A 324 -15.24 -26.42 11.76
C ASN A 324 -14.20 -25.31 11.98
N HIS A 325 -14.24 -24.69 13.15
CA HIS A 325 -13.30 -23.65 13.56
C HIS A 325 -12.88 -23.82 15.02
N VAL A 326 -11.74 -23.21 15.35
CA VAL A 326 -11.24 -23.11 16.71
C VAL A 326 -12.23 -22.38 17.63
N HIS A 327 -12.18 -22.69 18.92
CA HIS A 327 -12.87 -21.88 19.93
C HIS A 327 -12.29 -20.46 19.97
N ARG A 328 -13.14 -19.45 20.21
CA ARG A 328 -12.78 -18.02 20.29
C ARG A 328 -11.50 -17.75 21.06
N ASP A 329 -11.43 -18.25 22.30
CA ASP A 329 -10.28 -18.03 23.20
C ASP A 329 -9.00 -18.75 22.75
N SER A 330 -9.10 -19.65 21.77
CA SER A 330 -7.97 -20.39 21.20
C SER A 330 -7.43 -19.77 19.91
N PHE A 331 -8.05 -18.73 19.35
CA PHE A 331 -7.70 -18.17 18.04
C PHE A 331 -6.20 -17.83 17.91
N VAL A 332 -5.68 -16.98 18.79
CA VAL A 332 -4.26 -16.56 18.80
C VAL A 332 -3.32 -17.75 19.07
N VAL A 333 -3.72 -18.66 19.96
CA VAL A 333 -2.93 -19.85 20.31
C VAL A 333 -2.84 -20.81 19.12
N SER A 334 -3.90 -20.95 18.34
CA SER A 334 -3.92 -21.80 17.15
C SER A 334 -3.00 -21.26 16.06
N ILE A 335 -2.96 -19.95 15.84
CA ILE A 335 -1.99 -19.33 14.92
C ILE A 335 -0.55 -19.60 15.36
N ARG A 336 -0.24 -19.38 16.65
CA ARG A 336 1.10 -19.67 17.21
C ARG A 336 1.55 -21.12 16.96
N LYS A 337 0.62 -22.08 17.01
CA LYS A 337 0.92 -23.50 16.75
C LYS A 337 1.13 -23.81 15.27
N GLN A 338 0.51 -23.05 14.36
CA GLN A 338 0.60 -23.31 12.93
C GLN A 338 1.92 -22.82 12.31
N ILE A 339 2.50 -21.71 12.80
CA ILE A 339 3.72 -21.14 12.21
C ILE A 339 4.89 -22.15 12.11
N PRO A 340 5.29 -22.87 13.18
CA PRO A 340 6.38 -23.83 13.08
C PRO A 340 6.07 -25.01 12.14
N ALA A 341 4.80 -25.39 12.00
CA ALA A 341 4.38 -26.45 11.08
C ALA A 341 4.49 -26.00 9.61
N LEU A 342 4.16 -24.74 9.32
CA LEU A 342 4.36 -24.13 8.00
C LEU A 342 5.84 -24.07 7.64
N GLU A 343 6.69 -23.62 8.56
CA GLU A 343 8.14 -23.60 8.32
C GLU A 343 8.71 -25.00 8.08
N ALA A 344 8.29 -25.99 8.88
CA ALA A 344 8.71 -27.37 8.71
C ALA A 344 8.31 -27.91 7.33
N PHE A 345 7.08 -27.63 6.89
CA PHE A 345 6.61 -28.03 5.56
C PHE A 345 7.40 -27.37 4.43
N VAL A 346 7.65 -26.06 4.51
CA VAL A 346 8.44 -25.32 3.51
C VAL A 346 9.86 -25.89 3.40
N ARG A 347 10.48 -26.25 4.53
CA ARG A 347 11.80 -26.91 4.55
C ARG A 347 11.74 -28.34 4.00
N GLU A 348 10.73 -29.13 4.37
CA GLU A 348 10.56 -30.53 3.92
C GLU A 348 10.37 -30.62 2.40
N LYS A 349 9.53 -29.75 1.84
CA LYS A 349 9.23 -29.69 0.40
C LYS A 349 10.28 -28.91 -0.40
N ASP A 350 11.33 -28.42 0.26
CA ASP A 350 12.40 -27.60 -0.31
C ASP A 350 11.86 -26.44 -1.17
N LEU A 351 10.91 -25.68 -0.63
CA LEU A 351 10.20 -24.64 -1.39
C LEU A 351 10.89 -23.27 -1.31
N LEU A 352 11.53 -22.97 -0.18
CA LEU A 352 12.20 -21.69 0.07
C LEU A 352 13.18 -21.87 1.24
N THR A 353 14.36 -21.25 1.18
CA THR A 353 15.26 -21.22 2.34
C THR A 353 14.70 -20.27 3.41
N LEU A 354 14.54 -20.75 4.64
CA LEU A 354 14.08 -19.93 5.78
C LEU A 354 15.23 -19.71 6.76
N ASP A 355 15.49 -18.45 7.10
CA ASP A 355 16.54 -18.05 8.03
C ASP A 355 16.19 -18.50 9.47
N PRO A 356 16.93 -19.46 10.07
CA PRO A 356 16.63 -19.95 11.41
C PRO A 356 16.93 -18.92 12.51
N ASP A 357 17.74 -17.89 12.23
CA ASP A 357 18.10 -16.85 13.19
C ASP A 357 17.06 -15.72 13.23
N LYS A 358 16.05 -15.77 12.36
CA LYS A 358 14.91 -14.86 12.32
C LYS A 358 13.60 -15.63 12.52
N PRO A 359 13.28 -16.06 13.76
CA PRO A 359 11.98 -16.66 14.05
C PRO A 359 10.88 -15.60 14.08
N LEU A 360 9.74 -15.88 13.47
CA LEU A 360 8.59 -14.99 13.53
C LEU A 360 7.96 -14.96 14.94
N ILE A 361 7.80 -13.77 15.51
CA ILE A 361 7.15 -13.58 16.81
C ILE A 361 5.67 -13.26 16.61
N VAL A 362 4.80 -14.18 17.03
CA VAL A 362 3.34 -13.96 17.03
C VAL A 362 2.88 -13.35 18.34
N ARG A 363 2.33 -12.13 18.27
CA ARG A 363 1.80 -11.41 19.44
C ARG A 363 0.36 -10.98 19.24
N GLU A 364 -0.31 -10.68 20.34
CA GLU A 364 -1.60 -10.02 20.27
C GLU A 364 -1.42 -8.59 19.75
N THR A 365 -2.32 -8.16 18.87
CA THR A 365 -2.33 -6.79 18.35
C THR A 365 -2.43 -5.81 19.53
N PRO A 366 -1.47 -4.88 19.69
CA PRO A 366 -1.55 -3.84 20.72
C PRO A 366 -2.85 -3.06 20.59
N GLU A 367 -3.48 -2.69 21.72
CA GLU A 367 -4.82 -2.06 21.72
C GLU A 367 -4.92 -0.84 20.80
N TYR A 368 -3.89 0.01 20.76
CA TYR A 368 -3.85 1.20 19.92
C TYR A 368 -3.77 0.91 18.41
N MET A 369 -3.42 -0.33 18.02
CA MET A 369 -3.36 -0.79 16.62
C MET A 369 -4.60 -1.61 16.21
N ARG A 370 -5.50 -1.94 17.15
CA ARG A 370 -6.70 -2.75 16.85
C ARG A 370 -7.70 -1.94 16.02
N GLY A 371 -8.50 -2.64 15.21
CA GLY A 371 -9.62 -2.06 14.44
C GLY A 371 -9.32 -1.75 12.97
N PHE A 372 -8.10 -2.03 12.49
CA PHE A 372 -7.75 -1.91 11.07
C PHE A 372 -7.65 -3.28 10.38
N ALA A 373 -6.86 -4.21 10.93
CA ALA A 373 -6.69 -5.57 10.43
C ALA A 373 -6.85 -6.59 11.56
N GLY A 374 -7.39 -7.77 11.22
CA GLY A 374 -7.52 -8.89 12.17
C GLY A 374 -6.19 -9.62 12.41
N ALA A 375 -5.36 -9.70 11.39
CA ALA A 375 -4.03 -10.28 11.40
C ALA A 375 -3.16 -9.52 10.40
N SER A 376 -1.92 -9.19 10.76
CA SER A 376 -0.97 -8.53 9.83
C SER A 376 0.49 -8.62 10.29
N ILE A 377 1.41 -8.59 9.32
CA ILE A 377 2.83 -8.36 9.60
C ILE A 377 3.09 -6.88 9.90
N SER A 378 3.81 -6.64 10.98
CA SER A 378 4.34 -5.33 11.35
C SER A 378 5.86 -5.41 11.30
N ALA A 379 6.42 -4.82 10.25
CA ALA A 379 7.85 -4.67 10.04
C ALA A 379 8.31 -3.27 10.47
N PRO A 380 9.56 -3.12 10.91
CA PRO A 380 10.14 -1.79 11.04
C PRO A 380 10.37 -1.13 9.69
N GLY A 381 10.34 0.21 9.67
CA GLY A 381 10.74 1.00 8.51
C GLY A 381 12.25 0.86 8.23
N PRO A 382 12.72 1.27 7.04
CA PRO A 382 14.10 1.04 6.61
C PRO A 382 15.17 1.75 7.47
N TYR A 383 14.77 2.73 8.29
CA TYR A 383 15.65 3.44 9.21
C TYR A 383 15.68 2.85 10.63
N ASP A 384 14.84 1.86 10.94
CA ASP A 384 14.79 1.19 12.25
C ASP A 384 15.33 -0.25 12.15
N LYS A 385 16.65 -0.37 11.98
CA LYS A 385 17.33 -1.64 11.67
C LYS A 385 17.33 -2.67 12.80
N ASP A 386 17.10 -2.24 14.03
CA ASP A 386 17.17 -3.09 15.23
C ASP A 386 15.80 -3.55 15.74
N ALA A 387 14.70 -3.05 15.15
CA ALA A 387 13.36 -3.38 15.59
C ALA A 387 12.91 -4.78 15.12
N GLU A 388 12.16 -5.46 15.98
CA GLU A 388 11.62 -6.79 15.70
C GLU A 388 10.41 -6.71 14.77
N THR A 389 10.31 -7.69 13.86
CA THR A 389 9.10 -7.92 13.06
C THR A 389 8.13 -8.80 13.82
N TYR A 390 6.86 -8.38 13.90
CA TYR A 390 5.81 -9.11 14.59
C TYR A 390 4.70 -9.55 13.64
N TYR A 391 4.15 -10.73 13.87
CA TYR A 391 2.83 -11.09 13.37
C TYR A 391 1.80 -10.71 14.43
N ASN A 392 1.09 -9.61 14.19
CA ASN A 392 0.04 -9.12 15.07
C ASN A 392 -1.25 -9.87 14.78
N VAL A 393 -1.85 -10.45 15.81
CA VAL A 393 -3.14 -11.14 15.73
C VAL A 393 -4.09 -10.52 16.74
N THR A 394 -5.20 -9.98 16.27
CA THR A 394 -6.18 -9.32 17.12
C THR A 394 -7.02 -10.38 17.83
N PRO A 395 -7.02 -10.44 19.19
CA PRO A 395 -7.93 -11.33 19.90
C PRO A 395 -9.38 -10.92 19.65
N LEU A 396 -10.29 -11.88 19.74
CA LEU A 396 -11.71 -11.65 19.47
C LEU A 396 -12.48 -11.18 20.72
N ASP A 397 -11.80 -10.65 21.72
CA ASP A 397 -12.34 -10.24 23.04
C ASP A 397 -13.39 -9.11 22.96
N HIS A 398 -13.29 -8.25 21.95
CA HIS A 398 -14.16 -7.11 21.71
C HIS A 398 -15.47 -7.43 20.96
N TYR A 399 -15.59 -8.62 20.39
CA TYR A 399 -16.79 -9.05 19.67
C TYR A 399 -17.86 -9.63 20.60
N THR A 400 -19.15 -9.50 20.20
CA THR A 400 -20.21 -10.34 20.77
C THR A 400 -20.01 -11.79 20.35
N ASP A 401 -20.72 -12.74 20.98
CA ASP A 401 -20.60 -14.15 20.62
C ASP A 401 -21.00 -14.40 19.16
N GLU A 402 -22.05 -13.74 18.67
CA GLU A 402 -22.49 -13.85 17.27
C GLU A 402 -21.47 -13.26 16.29
N GLN A 403 -20.84 -12.14 16.65
CA GLN A 403 -19.80 -11.51 15.84
C GLN A 403 -18.53 -12.37 15.80
N ALA A 404 -18.13 -12.93 16.96
CA ALA A 404 -16.99 -13.82 17.06
C ALA A 404 -17.23 -15.12 16.26
N GLU A 405 -18.42 -15.71 16.36
CA GLU A 405 -18.83 -16.87 15.56
C GLU A 405 -18.77 -16.57 14.06
N SER A 406 -19.34 -15.45 13.61
CA SER A 406 -19.28 -15.03 12.21
C SER A 406 -17.83 -14.87 11.73
N TYR A 407 -16.96 -14.26 12.55
CA TYR A 407 -15.54 -14.13 12.24
C TYR A 407 -14.84 -15.50 12.14
N LEU A 408 -15.09 -16.40 13.09
CA LEU A 408 -14.48 -17.72 13.12
C LEU A 408 -14.96 -18.63 11.99
N ARG A 409 -16.19 -18.47 11.48
CA ARG A 409 -16.65 -19.18 10.27
C ARG A 409 -15.93 -18.70 9.02
N GLU A 410 -15.66 -17.40 8.90
CA GLU A 410 -14.84 -16.85 7.80
C GLU A 410 -13.40 -17.35 7.90
N TYR A 411 -12.79 -17.26 9.08
CA TYR A 411 -11.44 -17.70 9.42
C TYR A 411 -11.42 -19.08 10.09
N ASN A 412 -12.16 -20.04 9.51
CA ASN A 412 -12.26 -21.40 10.02
C ASN A 412 -10.93 -22.16 9.95
N ASP A 413 -10.88 -23.40 10.47
CA ASP A 413 -9.63 -24.15 10.62
C ASP A 413 -8.81 -24.26 9.32
N TYR A 414 -9.48 -24.30 8.16
CA TYR A 414 -8.83 -24.34 6.85
C TYR A 414 -8.38 -22.95 6.39
N THR A 415 -9.28 -21.96 6.42
CA THR A 415 -8.96 -20.58 6.03
C THR A 415 -7.86 -19.98 6.91
N LEU A 416 -7.83 -20.31 8.20
CA LEU A 416 -6.81 -19.84 9.14
C LEU A 416 -5.40 -20.30 8.72
N GLN A 417 -5.27 -21.52 8.19
CA GLN A 417 -4.00 -22.00 7.65
C GLN A 417 -3.59 -21.21 6.39
N ILE A 418 -4.55 -20.93 5.50
CA ILE A 418 -4.32 -20.13 4.29
C ILE A 418 -3.91 -18.69 4.65
N LEU A 419 -4.57 -18.08 5.64
CA LEU A 419 -4.21 -16.76 6.17
C LEU A 419 -2.79 -16.77 6.73
N ASN A 420 -2.40 -17.80 7.47
CA ASN A 420 -1.04 -17.89 8.01
C ASN A 420 0.02 -18.16 6.94
N ILE A 421 -0.36 -18.82 5.84
CA ILE A 421 0.49 -18.89 4.64
C ILE A 421 0.67 -17.49 4.04
N HIS A 422 -0.42 -16.74 3.87
CA HIS A 422 -0.44 -15.39 3.30
C HIS A 422 0.37 -14.38 4.12
N GLU A 423 0.10 -14.27 5.41
CA GLU A 423 0.73 -13.28 6.29
C GLU A 423 2.15 -13.69 6.67
N ALA A 424 2.39 -14.98 6.96
CA ALA A 424 3.64 -15.42 7.54
C ALA A 424 4.49 -16.24 6.56
N ILE A 425 4.34 -17.56 6.57
CA ILE A 425 5.28 -18.48 5.93
C ILE A 425 4.58 -19.29 4.84
N PRO A 426 5.01 -19.19 3.56
CA PRO A 426 6.10 -18.38 3.02
C PRO A 426 5.65 -17.03 2.42
N GLY A 427 4.52 -16.46 2.87
CA GLY A 427 3.97 -15.19 2.36
C GLY A 427 4.72 -13.93 2.81
N HIS A 428 4.01 -12.93 3.36
CA HIS A 428 4.58 -11.59 3.62
C HIS A 428 5.82 -11.60 4.50
N TYR A 429 5.83 -12.36 5.60
CA TYR A 429 7.00 -12.39 6.47
C TYR A 429 8.24 -12.93 5.74
N ALA A 430 8.12 -14.03 5.00
CA ALA A 430 9.25 -14.56 4.27
C ALA A 430 9.70 -13.60 3.15
N GLN A 431 8.77 -13.00 2.41
CA GLN A 431 9.08 -11.97 1.40
C GLN A 431 9.89 -10.83 2.01
N LEU A 432 9.48 -10.33 3.17
CA LEU A 432 10.14 -9.26 3.89
C LEU A 432 11.54 -9.65 4.36
N VAL A 433 11.71 -10.88 4.85
CA VAL A 433 13.03 -11.39 5.25
C VAL A 433 14.00 -11.41 4.06
N TYR A 434 13.52 -11.78 2.87
CA TYR A 434 14.32 -11.76 1.64
C TYR A 434 14.56 -10.35 1.11
N SER A 435 13.56 -9.46 1.12
CA SER A 435 13.74 -8.08 0.65
C SER A 435 14.80 -7.33 1.46
N ASN A 436 14.91 -7.64 2.76
CA ASN A 436 15.99 -7.16 3.63
C ASN A 436 17.38 -7.69 3.29
N GLN A 437 17.53 -8.76 2.51
CA GLN A 437 18.82 -9.29 2.03
C GLN A 437 19.34 -8.56 0.80
N SER A 438 18.47 -7.86 0.08
CA SER A 438 18.84 -7.00 -1.05
C SER A 438 18.61 -5.54 -0.69
N PRO A 439 19.34 -5.01 0.33
CA PRO A 439 19.03 -3.74 0.95
C PRO A 439 19.20 -2.62 -0.06
N SER A 440 18.08 -2.04 -0.43
CA SER A 440 18.03 -0.72 -1.05
C SER A 440 16.94 0.07 -0.37
N ILE A 441 17.30 1.26 0.08
CA ILE A 441 16.34 2.21 0.62
C ILE A 441 15.26 2.54 -0.41
N ILE A 442 15.58 2.54 -1.70
CA ILE A 442 14.63 2.79 -2.79
C ILE A 442 13.57 1.70 -2.84
N LYS A 443 13.96 0.42 -2.83
CA LYS A 443 13.00 -0.71 -2.80
C LYS A 443 12.14 -0.72 -1.54
N SER A 444 12.67 -0.23 -0.41
CA SER A 444 11.89 -0.13 0.83
C SER A 444 10.83 0.97 0.75
N ILE A 445 11.18 2.16 0.26
CA ILE A 445 10.27 3.31 0.30
C ILE A 445 9.40 3.44 -0.96
N LEU A 446 9.87 2.98 -2.12
CA LEU A 446 9.14 3.00 -3.39
C LEU A 446 8.62 1.61 -3.79
N GLY A 447 8.54 0.67 -2.85
CA GLY A 447 8.15 -0.72 -3.12
C GLY A 447 6.78 -0.86 -3.80
N ASN A 448 6.66 -1.88 -4.65
CA ASN A 448 5.45 -2.16 -5.42
C ASN A 448 4.48 -3.07 -4.63
N GLY A 449 3.33 -2.51 -4.26
CA GLY A 449 2.32 -3.25 -3.49
C GLY A 449 1.74 -4.45 -4.24
N ALA A 450 1.64 -4.40 -5.58
CA ALA A 450 1.13 -5.53 -6.36
C ALA A 450 2.06 -6.75 -6.31
N MET A 451 3.39 -6.55 -6.34
CA MET A 451 4.34 -7.65 -6.14
C MET A 451 4.23 -8.24 -4.74
N VAL A 452 4.15 -7.40 -3.70
CA VAL A 452 4.08 -7.85 -2.30
C VAL A 452 2.81 -8.66 -2.03
N GLU A 453 1.65 -8.12 -2.42
CA GLU A 453 0.35 -8.80 -2.27
C GLU A 453 0.23 -10.01 -3.19
N GLY A 454 0.71 -9.88 -4.42
CA GLY A 454 0.73 -10.95 -5.40
C GLY A 454 1.57 -12.15 -4.94
N TRP A 455 2.71 -11.91 -4.29
CA TRP A 455 3.54 -12.96 -3.71
C TRP A 455 2.78 -13.73 -2.64
N ALA A 456 2.16 -13.03 -1.68
CA ALA A 456 1.40 -13.68 -0.62
C ALA A 456 0.29 -14.57 -1.20
N VAL A 457 -0.50 -14.05 -2.15
CA VAL A 457 -1.55 -14.84 -2.84
C VAL A 457 -0.97 -16.00 -3.65
N TYR A 458 0.17 -15.80 -4.33
CA TYR A 458 0.88 -16.86 -5.05
C TYR A 458 1.29 -18.02 -4.13
N THR A 459 1.79 -17.72 -2.93
CA THR A 459 2.25 -18.74 -1.98
C THR A 459 1.12 -19.62 -1.46
N GLU A 460 -0.09 -19.08 -1.29
CA GLU A 460 -1.29 -19.85 -0.94
C GLU A 460 -1.52 -20.98 -1.94
N ARG A 461 -1.52 -20.64 -3.23
CA ARG A 461 -1.69 -21.62 -4.31
C ARG A 461 -0.52 -22.60 -4.35
N MET A 462 0.70 -22.08 -4.30
CA MET A 462 1.93 -22.85 -4.44
C MET A 462 2.06 -23.91 -3.34
N MET A 463 1.69 -23.60 -2.10
CA MET A 463 1.71 -24.55 -0.99
C MET A 463 0.77 -25.73 -1.26
N LEU A 464 -0.47 -25.46 -1.70
CA LEU A 464 -1.44 -26.51 -2.05
C LEU A 464 -0.98 -27.35 -3.26
N GLU A 465 -0.36 -26.72 -4.27
CA GLU A 465 0.23 -27.42 -5.43
C GLU A 465 1.36 -28.37 -5.03
N ASN A 466 2.01 -28.13 -3.89
CA ASN A 466 3.07 -28.96 -3.32
C ASN A 466 2.58 -29.87 -2.19
N GLU A 467 1.29 -30.23 -2.21
CA GLU A 467 0.65 -31.21 -1.32
C GLU A 467 0.37 -30.73 0.11
N TYR A 468 0.39 -29.42 0.37
CA TYR A 468 -0.07 -28.90 1.66
C TYR A 468 -1.56 -29.23 1.86
N GLY A 469 -1.88 -29.92 2.96
CA GLY A 469 -3.25 -30.39 3.22
C GLY A 469 -3.74 -31.50 2.27
N ALA A 470 -2.82 -32.27 1.65
CA ALA A 470 -3.18 -33.40 0.82
C ALA A 470 -4.08 -34.41 1.56
N GLY A 471 -5.12 -34.89 0.86
CA GLY A 471 -6.15 -35.77 1.45
C GLY A 471 -7.30 -35.02 2.13
N THR A 472 -7.27 -33.69 2.19
CA THR A 472 -8.31 -32.85 2.81
C THR A 472 -8.98 -31.96 1.77
N PRO A 473 -9.95 -32.46 0.98
CA PRO A 473 -10.62 -31.66 -0.07
C PRO A 473 -11.25 -30.35 0.44
N GLU A 474 -11.58 -30.26 1.73
CA GLU A 474 -12.08 -29.05 2.39
C GLU A 474 -11.08 -27.89 2.32
N ILE A 475 -9.77 -28.14 2.45
CA ILE A 475 -8.77 -27.07 2.35
C ILE A 475 -8.74 -26.48 0.95
N GLY A 476 -8.89 -27.32 -0.08
CA GLY A 476 -9.00 -26.89 -1.47
C GLY A 476 -10.26 -26.08 -1.70
N LEU A 477 -11.40 -26.49 -1.11
CA LEU A 477 -12.66 -25.78 -1.22
C LEU A 477 -12.54 -24.38 -0.61
N MET A 478 -12.00 -24.29 0.60
CA MET A 478 -11.81 -23.01 1.30
C MET A 478 -10.76 -22.13 0.61
N TYR A 479 -9.69 -22.71 0.06
CA TYR A 479 -8.73 -21.99 -0.79
C TYR A 479 -9.41 -21.35 -2.00
N TYR A 480 -10.25 -22.07 -2.75
CA TYR A 480 -10.89 -21.49 -3.93
C TYR A 480 -11.91 -20.40 -3.56
N LYS A 481 -12.60 -20.48 -2.41
CA LYS A 481 -13.40 -19.36 -1.86
C LYS A 481 -12.50 -18.16 -1.54
N TRP A 482 -11.37 -18.40 -0.87
CA TRP A 482 -10.42 -17.35 -0.52
C TRP A 482 -9.83 -16.67 -1.76
N ASN A 483 -9.43 -17.44 -2.76
CA ASN A 483 -8.88 -16.92 -4.01
C ASN A 483 -9.93 -16.15 -4.84
N LEU A 484 -11.21 -16.56 -4.81
CA LEU A 484 -12.30 -15.77 -5.39
C LEU A 484 -12.38 -14.36 -4.80
N ARG A 485 -12.01 -14.15 -3.53
CA ARG A 485 -11.99 -12.81 -2.95
C ARG A 485 -11.01 -11.90 -3.70
N THR A 486 -9.81 -12.38 -3.96
CA THR A 486 -8.78 -11.65 -4.71
C THR A 486 -9.21 -11.36 -6.15
N VAL A 487 -9.80 -12.34 -6.82
CA VAL A 487 -10.31 -12.18 -8.20
C VAL A 487 -11.48 -11.19 -8.24
N CYS A 488 -12.48 -11.36 -7.37
CA CYS A 488 -13.65 -10.51 -7.33
C CYS A 488 -13.35 -9.08 -6.84
N ASN A 489 -12.28 -8.86 -6.07
CA ASN A 489 -11.80 -7.51 -5.74
C ASN A 489 -11.45 -6.71 -7.01
N THR A 490 -10.79 -7.34 -7.98
CA THR A 490 -10.45 -6.71 -9.27
C THR A 490 -11.70 -6.40 -10.08
N ILE A 491 -12.62 -7.36 -10.18
CA ILE A 491 -13.90 -7.20 -10.88
C ILE A 491 -14.72 -6.08 -10.24
N LEU A 492 -14.76 -6.03 -8.90
CA LEU A 492 -15.47 -5.01 -8.14
C LEU A 492 -14.90 -3.62 -8.39
N ASP A 493 -13.58 -3.45 -8.26
CA ASP A 493 -12.95 -2.13 -8.33
C ASP A 493 -13.06 -1.52 -9.73
N TYR A 494 -12.74 -2.32 -10.77
CA TYR A 494 -12.95 -1.91 -12.15
C TYR A 494 -14.44 -1.72 -12.47
N GLY A 495 -15.29 -2.64 -11.99
CA GLY A 495 -16.74 -2.56 -12.15
C GLY A 495 -17.32 -1.26 -11.59
N ILE A 496 -16.87 -0.85 -10.41
CA ILE A 496 -17.32 0.39 -9.75
C ILE A 496 -16.84 1.62 -10.50
N HIS A 497 -15.54 1.72 -10.74
CA HIS A 497 -14.93 2.96 -11.23
C HIS A 497 -15.09 3.17 -12.73
N VAL A 498 -15.22 2.08 -13.49
CA VAL A 498 -15.27 2.12 -14.96
C VAL A 498 -16.63 1.73 -15.50
N LEU A 499 -17.24 0.66 -14.98
CA LEU A 499 -18.51 0.13 -15.46
C LEU A 499 -19.74 0.65 -14.71
N ASN A 500 -19.52 1.49 -13.70
CA ASN A 500 -20.56 2.09 -12.85
C ASN A 500 -21.41 1.09 -12.06
N PHE A 501 -20.83 -0.03 -11.60
CA PHE A 501 -21.54 -1.02 -10.77
C PHE A 501 -22.31 -0.37 -9.62
N THR A 502 -23.60 -0.69 -9.51
CA THR A 502 -24.41 -0.27 -8.36
C THR A 502 -24.02 -1.05 -7.10
N GLU A 503 -24.54 -0.62 -5.95
CA GLU A 503 -24.35 -1.37 -4.70
C GLU A 503 -24.96 -2.77 -4.82
N GLU A 504 -26.12 -2.90 -5.47
CA GLU A 504 -26.77 -4.18 -5.70
C GLU A 504 -25.92 -5.11 -6.57
N GLU A 505 -25.30 -4.60 -7.63
CA GLU A 505 -24.38 -5.37 -8.49
C GLU A 505 -23.11 -5.78 -7.73
N ALA A 506 -22.57 -4.88 -6.89
CA ALA A 506 -21.47 -5.20 -5.99
C ALA A 506 -21.84 -6.30 -4.98
N MET A 507 -23.02 -6.24 -4.37
CA MET A 507 -23.49 -7.25 -3.43
C MET A 507 -23.79 -8.59 -4.12
N GLN A 508 -24.31 -8.56 -5.34
CA GLN A 508 -24.48 -9.75 -6.16
C GLN A 508 -23.13 -10.44 -6.39
N LEU A 509 -22.11 -9.68 -6.79
CA LEU A 509 -20.75 -10.21 -6.99
C LEU A 509 -20.17 -10.76 -5.68
N LEU A 510 -20.18 -9.99 -4.60
CA LEU A 510 -19.47 -10.34 -3.37
C LEU A 510 -20.18 -11.45 -2.57
N VAL A 511 -21.49 -11.38 -2.41
CA VAL A 511 -22.25 -12.32 -1.58
C VAL A 511 -22.65 -13.56 -2.37
N LYS A 512 -23.12 -13.42 -3.62
CA LYS A 512 -23.61 -14.57 -4.39
C LYS A 512 -22.52 -15.28 -5.17
N GLU A 513 -21.57 -14.54 -5.73
CA GLU A 513 -20.55 -15.13 -6.62
C GLU A 513 -19.20 -15.36 -5.92
N ALA A 514 -18.79 -14.50 -4.99
CA ALA A 514 -17.56 -14.67 -4.20
C ALA A 514 -17.78 -15.40 -2.87
N PHE A 515 -19.02 -15.75 -2.56
CA PHE A 515 -19.44 -16.46 -1.36
C PHE A 515 -19.06 -15.78 -0.03
N GLN A 516 -18.94 -14.46 0.01
CA GLN A 516 -18.62 -13.73 1.23
C GLN A 516 -19.83 -13.59 2.15
N GLU A 517 -19.56 -13.33 3.42
CA GLU A 517 -20.56 -12.87 4.40
C GLU A 517 -20.96 -11.42 4.12
N GLN A 518 -22.16 -11.02 4.56
CA GLN A 518 -22.72 -9.69 4.27
C GLN A 518 -21.84 -8.56 4.82
N SER A 519 -21.38 -8.68 6.07
CA SER A 519 -20.50 -7.67 6.71
C SER A 519 -19.19 -7.47 5.95
N GLU A 520 -18.60 -8.56 5.46
CA GLU A 520 -17.41 -8.55 4.63
C GLU A 520 -17.63 -7.89 3.28
N ALA A 521 -18.80 -8.08 2.67
CA ALA A 521 -19.19 -7.45 1.42
C ALA A 521 -19.44 -5.95 1.60
N ASP A 522 -20.16 -5.54 2.65
CA ASP A 522 -20.43 -4.13 2.97
C ASP A 522 -19.13 -3.36 3.22
N GLY A 523 -18.19 -3.97 3.96
CA GLY A 523 -16.86 -3.42 4.19
C GLY A 523 -16.07 -3.21 2.90
N LYS A 524 -16.13 -4.16 1.95
CA LYS A 524 -15.48 -4.04 0.64
C LYS A 524 -16.13 -2.99 -0.24
N TRP A 525 -17.46 -2.89 -0.25
CA TRP A 525 -18.17 -1.81 -0.93
C TRP A 525 -17.72 -0.45 -0.42
N ARG A 526 -17.70 -0.26 0.91
CA ARG A 526 -17.20 0.98 1.52
C ARG A 526 -15.75 1.27 1.11
N ARG A 527 -14.86 0.26 1.16
CA ARG A 527 -13.45 0.40 0.74
C ARG A 527 -13.32 0.81 -0.72
N ALA A 528 -14.07 0.19 -1.63
CA ALA A 528 -14.00 0.47 -3.07
C ALA A 528 -14.57 1.85 -3.46
N ARG A 529 -15.39 2.47 -2.58
CA ARG A 529 -15.83 3.87 -2.74
C ARG A 529 -14.78 4.88 -2.27
N LEU A 530 -13.92 4.47 -1.33
CA LEU A 530 -12.90 5.31 -0.69
C LEU A 530 -11.50 5.12 -1.26
N SER A 531 -11.30 4.09 -2.08
CA SER A 531 -10.02 3.77 -2.73
C SER A 531 -10.27 3.34 -4.16
N GLN A 532 -9.22 3.41 -4.98
CA GLN A 532 -9.25 3.05 -6.39
C GLN A 532 -7.94 2.34 -6.71
N VAL A 533 -7.99 1.36 -7.62
CA VAL A 533 -6.85 0.55 -8.12
C VAL A 533 -6.26 -0.42 -7.09
N GLN A 534 -6.23 -0.04 -5.82
CA GLN A 534 -5.61 -0.84 -4.76
C GLN A 534 -6.19 -2.27 -4.67
N LEU A 535 -7.48 -2.46 -4.90
CA LEU A 535 -8.11 -3.79 -4.86
C LEU A 535 -7.67 -4.70 -6.02
N CYS A 536 -7.18 -4.14 -7.13
CA CYS A 536 -6.63 -4.91 -8.25
C CYS A 536 -5.22 -5.47 -7.98
N SER A 537 -4.49 -4.92 -7.00
CA SER A 537 -3.09 -5.26 -6.73
C SER A 537 -2.88 -6.75 -6.46
N TYR A 538 -3.70 -7.33 -5.59
CA TYR A 538 -3.65 -8.74 -5.19
C TYR A 538 -3.70 -9.69 -6.39
N PHE A 539 -4.71 -9.55 -7.27
CA PHE A 539 -4.90 -10.46 -8.39
C PHE A 539 -3.89 -10.20 -9.50
N THR A 540 -3.58 -8.94 -9.79
CA THR A 540 -2.63 -8.59 -10.85
C THR A 540 -1.25 -9.18 -10.55
N GLY A 541 -0.73 -8.94 -9.35
CA GLY A 541 0.56 -9.49 -8.96
C GLY A 541 0.55 -11.02 -8.91
N TYR A 542 -0.50 -11.63 -8.35
CA TYR A 542 -0.65 -13.09 -8.34
C TYR A 542 -0.61 -13.68 -9.77
N HIS A 543 -1.34 -13.06 -10.70
CA HIS A 543 -1.42 -13.49 -12.08
C HIS A 543 -0.05 -13.43 -12.76
N GLU A 544 0.63 -12.27 -12.69
CA GLU A 544 1.94 -12.06 -13.33
C GLU A 544 3.02 -13.00 -12.76
N ILE A 545 3.02 -13.23 -11.43
CA ILE A 545 3.98 -14.16 -10.78
C ILE A 545 3.73 -15.60 -11.25
N ARG A 546 2.47 -16.03 -11.29
CA ARG A 546 2.10 -17.38 -11.77
C ARG A 546 2.49 -17.55 -13.24
N GLU A 547 2.21 -16.56 -14.08
CA GLU A 547 2.52 -16.59 -15.50
C GLU A 547 4.03 -16.66 -15.76
N LEU A 548 4.83 -15.85 -15.04
CA LEU A 548 6.29 -15.91 -15.09
C LEU A 548 6.80 -17.30 -14.69
N ARG A 549 6.36 -17.83 -13.55
CA ARG A 549 6.73 -19.17 -13.09
C ARG A 549 6.42 -20.24 -14.13
N ASP A 550 5.20 -20.23 -14.66
CA ASP A 550 4.74 -21.23 -15.62
C ASP A 550 5.48 -21.11 -16.96
N THR A 551 5.87 -19.90 -17.36
CA THR A 551 6.71 -19.64 -18.53
C THR A 551 8.10 -20.22 -18.35
N LEU A 552 8.77 -19.93 -17.24
CA LEU A 552 10.10 -20.48 -16.93
C LEU A 552 10.07 -22.01 -16.80
N ARG A 553 9.04 -22.57 -16.16
CA ARG A 553 8.85 -24.02 -16.04
C ARG A 553 8.70 -24.71 -17.39
N LYS A 554 8.03 -24.08 -18.36
CA LYS A 554 7.86 -24.63 -19.71
C LYS A 554 9.09 -24.48 -20.59
N THR A 555 9.85 -23.41 -20.38
CA THR A 555 10.93 -23.02 -21.29
C THR A 555 12.33 -23.41 -20.79
N SER A 556 12.51 -23.68 -19.50
CA SER A 556 13.79 -24.11 -18.92
C SER A 556 13.78 -25.62 -18.64
N SER A 557 14.77 -26.35 -19.16
CA SER A 557 14.93 -27.78 -18.92
C SER A 557 15.35 -28.11 -17.47
N ASP A 558 15.97 -27.13 -16.80
CA ASP A 558 16.52 -27.27 -15.44
C ASP A 558 15.73 -26.41 -14.43
N PHE A 559 14.42 -26.21 -14.69
CA PHE A 559 13.57 -25.44 -13.79
C PHE A 559 13.54 -26.06 -12.39
N ASP A 560 13.89 -25.23 -11.41
CA ASP A 560 13.88 -25.57 -9.99
C ASP A 560 13.01 -24.53 -9.26
N LEU A 561 12.00 -25.01 -8.54
CA LEU A 561 10.99 -24.15 -7.92
C LEU A 561 11.59 -23.28 -6.81
N LYS A 562 12.53 -23.82 -6.04
CA LYS A 562 13.20 -23.10 -4.96
C LYS A 562 14.07 -21.99 -5.50
N LYS A 563 14.90 -22.30 -6.51
CA LYS A 563 15.74 -21.30 -7.18
C LYS A 563 14.89 -20.20 -7.81
N PHE A 564 13.76 -20.54 -8.41
CA PHE A 564 12.80 -19.56 -8.90
C PHE A 564 12.33 -18.62 -7.79
N HIS A 565 11.92 -19.14 -6.63
CA HIS A 565 11.47 -18.31 -5.51
C HIS A 565 12.59 -17.43 -4.94
N GLU A 566 13.78 -18.00 -4.71
CA GLU A 566 14.92 -17.27 -4.13
C GLU A 566 15.39 -16.16 -5.08
N GLU A 567 15.45 -16.44 -6.38
CA GLU A 567 15.79 -15.44 -7.40
C GLU A 567 14.71 -14.36 -7.49
N PHE A 568 13.43 -14.74 -7.56
CA PHE A 568 12.31 -13.79 -7.61
C PHE A 568 12.32 -12.81 -6.42
N LEU A 569 12.49 -13.35 -5.21
CA LEU A 569 12.54 -12.56 -3.97
C LEU A 569 13.83 -11.75 -3.81
N SER A 570 14.91 -12.13 -4.48
CA SER A 570 16.19 -11.40 -4.44
C SER A 570 16.08 -9.98 -5.03
N TYR A 571 15.07 -9.70 -5.85
CA TYR A 571 14.82 -8.37 -6.39
C TYR A 571 14.03 -7.46 -5.42
N GLY A 572 13.68 -7.95 -4.23
CA GLY A 572 12.89 -7.21 -3.25
C GLY A 572 11.49 -6.86 -3.77
N SER A 573 10.96 -5.72 -3.35
CA SER A 573 9.58 -5.30 -3.68
C SER A 573 9.50 -4.55 -5.02
N ALA A 574 10.19 -5.03 -6.07
CA ALA A 574 10.13 -4.41 -7.40
C ALA A 574 8.87 -4.86 -8.19
N PRO A 575 8.37 -4.07 -9.16
CA PRO A 575 7.23 -4.48 -9.98
C PRO A 575 7.49 -5.78 -10.74
N VAL A 576 6.49 -6.67 -10.78
CA VAL A 576 6.63 -8.02 -11.32
C VAL A 576 7.08 -8.01 -12.78
N LYS A 577 6.62 -7.06 -13.61
CA LYS A 577 7.06 -6.94 -15.01
C LYS A 577 8.57 -6.79 -15.17
N TYR A 578 9.25 -6.07 -14.26
CA TYR A 578 10.70 -5.86 -14.33
C TYR A 578 11.45 -7.09 -13.85
N ILE A 579 10.94 -7.75 -12.79
CA ILE A 579 11.46 -9.05 -12.34
C ILE A 579 11.34 -10.09 -13.46
N LYS A 580 10.17 -10.17 -14.10
CA LYS A 580 9.88 -11.03 -15.27
C LYS A 580 10.86 -10.77 -16.39
N GLN A 581 11.04 -9.52 -16.80
CA GLN A 581 12.00 -9.14 -17.84
C GLN A 581 13.42 -9.61 -17.51
N ARG A 582 13.85 -9.44 -16.25
CA ARG A 582 15.19 -9.81 -15.81
C ARG A 582 15.42 -11.32 -15.81
N MET A 583 14.54 -12.07 -15.16
CA MET A 583 14.65 -13.53 -15.04
C MET A 583 14.54 -14.23 -16.40
N LEU A 584 13.67 -13.76 -17.30
CA LEU A 584 13.57 -14.29 -18.66
C LEU A 584 14.85 -14.02 -19.46
N SER A 585 15.41 -12.81 -19.38
CA SER A 585 16.67 -12.46 -20.06
C SER A 585 17.85 -13.32 -19.55
N GLN A 586 17.93 -13.60 -18.25
CA GLN A 586 18.95 -14.48 -17.67
C GLN A 586 18.79 -15.94 -18.12
N ALA A 587 17.56 -16.43 -18.21
CA ALA A 587 17.27 -17.76 -18.72
C ALA A 587 17.65 -17.90 -20.20
N GLU A 588 17.42 -16.88 -21.02
CA GLU A 588 17.85 -16.85 -22.44
C GLU A 588 19.38 -16.82 -22.58
N ALA A 589 20.07 -15.96 -21.82
CA ALA A 589 21.53 -15.89 -21.84
C ALA A 589 22.18 -17.22 -21.42
N SER A 590 21.60 -17.89 -20.42
CA SER A 590 22.08 -19.21 -19.96
C SER A 590 21.93 -20.27 -21.04
N LYS A 591 20.84 -20.25 -21.82
CA LYS A 591 20.63 -21.16 -22.96
C LYS A 591 21.61 -20.90 -24.11
N MET A 592 22.01 -19.66 -24.35
CA MET A 592 22.98 -19.33 -25.40
C MET A 592 24.43 -19.71 -25.03
N ALA A 593 24.72 -19.81 -23.73
CA ALA A 593 26.04 -20.17 -23.22
C ALA A 593 26.29 -21.69 -23.13
N GLN A 594 25.21 -22.49 -23.13
CA GLN A 594 25.22 -23.96 -23.21
C GLN A 594 25.27 -24.42 -24.67
#